data_AF-A0AB35ARS1-F1
#
_entry.id   AF-A0AB35ARS1-F1
#
_cell.length_a   1.000
_cell.length_b   1.000
_cell.length_c   1.000
_cell.angle_alpha   90.00
_cell.angle_beta   90.00
_cell.angle_gamma   90.00
#
_symmetry.space_group_name_H-M   'P 1'
#
loop_
_entity.id
_entity.type
_entity.pdbx_description
1 polymer ?
#
loop_
_entity_poly.entity_id
_entity_poly.type
_entity_poly.pdbx_seq_one_letter_code
_entity_poly.pdbx_strand_id
1 'polypeptide(L)'
;MHSVSRGAFAGASALLILLASFLILSGGVGLVAAFVASLSEGREEILQAISYVVISIAVFDVAKYFIEEEVLRPKGKQSIAEARVSLTKFMTTVIIAVFIEGLVGVFERSGKAPGDILYPAALLVVATGMVVALGIYQKLSIGAEREKKEKDMIG
;
A
#
# COMPACT_ATOMS: atom_id res chain seq x y z
N MET A 1 -17.70 6.36 -23.23
CA MET A 1 -16.40 5.87 -22.68
C MET A 1 -16.23 6.24 -21.20
N HIS A 2 -16.46 7.49 -20.78
CA HIS A 2 -16.32 7.91 -19.36
C HIS A 2 -17.21 7.16 -18.36
N SER A 3 -18.48 6.88 -18.69
CA SER A 3 -19.37 6.14 -17.78
C SER A 3 -18.99 4.66 -17.64
N VAL A 4 -18.31 4.10 -18.65
CA VAL A 4 -17.85 2.71 -18.65
C VAL A 4 -16.61 2.56 -17.76
N SER A 5 -15.66 3.51 -17.83
CA SER A 5 -14.51 3.49 -16.91
C SER A 5 -14.95 3.67 -15.46
N ARG A 6 -15.87 4.61 -15.18
CA ARG A 6 -16.43 4.82 -13.83
C ARG A 6 -17.08 3.55 -13.28
N GLY A 7 -17.86 2.86 -14.09
CA GLY A 7 -18.47 1.57 -13.72
C GLY A 7 -17.42 0.49 -13.43
N ALA A 8 -16.39 0.39 -14.26
CA ALA A 8 -15.30 -0.58 -14.08
C ALA A 8 -14.48 -0.30 -12.80
N PHE A 9 -14.09 0.96 -12.55
CA PHE A 9 -13.36 1.34 -11.34
C PHE A 9 -14.20 1.16 -10.07
N ALA A 10 -15.50 1.45 -10.12
CA ALA A 10 -16.40 1.19 -9.00
C ALA A 10 -16.51 -0.31 -8.69
N GLY A 11 -16.68 -1.14 -9.72
CA GLY A 11 -16.73 -2.60 -9.56
C GLY A 11 -15.42 -3.18 -9.04
N ALA A 12 -14.28 -2.74 -9.59
CA ALA A 12 -12.96 -3.16 -9.13
C ALA A 12 -12.72 -2.75 -7.66
N SER A 13 -13.09 -1.53 -7.28
CA SER A 13 -12.91 -1.05 -5.90
C SER A 13 -13.79 -1.80 -4.90
N ALA A 14 -15.04 -2.11 -5.27
CA ALA A 14 -15.92 -2.93 -4.45
C ALA A 14 -15.33 -4.34 -4.25
N LEU A 15 -14.80 -4.95 -5.30
CA LEU A 15 -14.13 -6.25 -5.21
C LEU A 15 -12.89 -6.20 -4.33
N LEU A 16 -12.04 -5.16 -4.48
CA LEU A 16 -10.86 -4.98 -3.63
C LEU A 16 -11.23 -4.83 -2.15
N ILE A 17 -12.27 -4.07 -1.82
CA ILE A 17 -12.76 -3.92 -0.45
C ILE A 17 -13.28 -5.26 0.10
N LEU A 18 -14.01 -6.03 -0.70
CA LEU A 18 -14.46 -7.36 -0.30
C LEU A 18 -13.29 -8.31 -0.03
N LEU A 19 -12.28 -8.34 -0.91
CA LEU A 19 -11.08 -9.16 -0.73
C LEU A 19 -10.27 -8.75 0.50
N ALA A 20 -10.09 -7.45 0.73
CA ALA A 20 -9.43 -6.93 1.93
C ALA A 20 -10.18 -7.34 3.21
N SER A 21 -11.51 -7.27 3.19
CA SER A 21 -12.35 -7.69 4.31
C SER A 21 -12.22 -9.20 4.57
N PHE A 22 -12.19 -10.01 3.50
CA PHE A 22 -12.03 -11.46 3.60
C PHE A 22 -10.66 -11.85 4.17
N LEU A 23 -9.58 -11.17 3.79
CA LEU A 23 -8.25 -11.39 4.36
C LEU A 23 -8.22 -11.11 5.88
N ILE A 24 -8.83 -10.01 6.33
CA ILE A 24 -8.91 -9.67 7.77
C ILE A 24 -9.70 -10.76 8.51
N LEU A 25 -10.85 -11.18 7.97
CA LEU A 25 -11.66 -12.24 8.57
C LEU A 25 -10.90 -13.56 8.63
N SER A 26 -10.21 -13.94 7.56
CA SER A 26 -9.39 -15.16 7.51
C SER A 26 -8.29 -15.14 8.57
N GLY A 27 -7.59 -14.00 8.74
CA GLY A 27 -6.55 -13.86 9.77
C GLY A 27 -7.12 -13.93 11.19
N GLY A 28 -8.25 -13.27 11.41
CA GLY A 28 -8.93 -13.32 12.72
C GLY A 28 -9.40 -14.72 13.09
N VAL A 29 -9.97 -15.47 12.14
CA VAL A 29 -10.40 -16.86 12.35
C VAL A 29 -9.20 -17.77 12.61
N GLY A 30 -8.12 -17.67 11.83
CA GLY A 30 -6.88 -18.43 12.04
C GLY A 30 -6.29 -18.19 13.43
N LEU A 31 -6.20 -16.93 13.83
CA LEU A 31 -5.70 -16.52 15.14
C LEU A 31 -6.53 -17.10 16.29
N VAL A 32 -7.86 -16.99 16.23
CA VAL A 32 -8.74 -17.54 17.27
C VAL A 32 -8.61 -19.07 17.34
N ALA A 33 -8.56 -19.76 16.20
CA ALA A 33 -8.40 -21.20 16.15
C ALA A 33 -7.06 -21.64 16.78
N ALA A 34 -5.97 -20.93 16.49
CA ALA A 34 -4.65 -21.21 17.03
C ALA A 34 -4.59 -21.03 18.55
N PHE A 35 -5.20 -19.98 19.09
CA PHE A 35 -5.28 -19.77 20.54
C PHE A 35 -6.12 -20.82 21.27
N VAL A 36 -7.14 -21.39 20.61
CA VAL A 36 -7.92 -22.51 21.15
C VAL A 36 -7.10 -23.80 21.14
N ALA A 37 -6.24 -24.00 20.14
CA ALA A 37 -5.42 -25.19 19.99
C ALA A 37 -4.16 -25.20 20.89
N SER A 38 -3.29 -24.19 20.78
CA SER A 38 -2.04 -24.09 21.54
C SER A 38 -1.42 -22.69 21.52
N LEU A 39 -0.87 -22.26 22.66
CA LEU A 39 -0.10 -21.01 22.79
C LEU A 39 1.16 -20.97 21.91
N SER A 40 1.76 -22.12 21.58
CA SER A 40 2.96 -22.17 20.74
C SER A 40 2.67 -21.89 19.26
N GLU A 41 1.49 -22.30 18.77
CA GLU A 41 1.03 -22.02 17.40
C GLU A 41 0.58 -20.56 17.25
N GLY A 42 0.16 -19.93 18.35
CA GLY A 42 -0.26 -18.54 18.37
C GLY A 42 0.80 -17.55 17.86
N ARG A 43 2.10 -17.83 18.00
CA ARG A 43 3.14 -16.89 17.53
C ARG A 43 3.18 -16.75 16.01
N GLU A 44 3.13 -17.86 15.27
CA GLU A 44 3.18 -17.83 13.80
C GLU A 44 1.90 -17.22 13.24
N GLU A 45 0.75 -17.57 13.81
CA GLU A 45 -0.56 -17.07 13.41
C GLU A 45 -0.75 -15.57 13.71
N ILE A 46 -0.13 -15.05 14.79
CA ILE A 46 -0.06 -13.59 15.03
C ILE A 46 0.69 -12.88 13.89
N LEU A 47 1.85 -13.41 13.48
CA LEU A 47 2.65 -12.82 12.41
C LEU A 47 1.88 -12.84 11.07
N GLN A 48 1.22 -13.96 10.77
CA GLN A 48 0.39 -14.09 9.57
C GLN A 48 -0.82 -13.14 9.60
N ALA A 49 -1.50 -13.01 10.75
CA ALA A 49 -2.61 -12.07 10.91
C ALA A 49 -2.16 -10.61 10.72
N ILE A 50 -0.96 -10.24 11.21
CA ILE A 50 -0.37 -8.92 10.97
C ILE A 50 -0.18 -8.70 9.46
N SER A 51 0.39 -9.66 8.73
CA SER A 51 0.54 -9.56 7.27
C SER A 51 -0.81 -9.39 6.57
N TYR A 52 -1.84 -10.16 6.91
CA TYR A 52 -3.16 -10.01 6.31
C TYR A 52 -3.77 -8.63 6.58
N VAL A 53 -3.68 -8.12 7.81
CA VAL A 53 -4.18 -6.79 8.15
C VAL A 53 -3.47 -5.71 7.33
N VAL A 54 -2.15 -5.79 7.19
CA VAL A 54 -1.36 -4.80 6.45
C VAL A 54 -1.68 -4.83 4.96
N ILE A 55 -1.75 -6.03 4.37
CA ILE A 55 -2.14 -6.20 2.96
C ILE A 55 -3.55 -5.64 2.75
N SER A 56 -4.49 -5.94 3.64
CA SER A 56 -5.86 -5.43 3.56
C SER A 56 -5.94 -3.91 3.64
N ILE A 57 -5.16 -3.28 4.53
CA ILE A 57 -5.11 -1.81 4.62
C ILE A 57 -4.55 -1.23 3.31
N ALA A 58 -3.48 -1.80 2.76
CA ALA A 58 -2.92 -1.34 1.50
C ALA A 58 -3.91 -1.48 0.32
N VAL A 59 -4.61 -2.61 0.24
CA VAL A 59 -5.66 -2.85 -0.78
C VAL A 59 -6.84 -1.90 -0.60
N PHE A 60 -7.23 -1.62 0.64
CA PHE A 60 -8.31 -0.69 0.95
C PHE A 60 -7.95 0.74 0.52
N ASP A 61 -6.72 1.18 0.77
CA ASP A 61 -6.22 2.48 0.32
C ASP A 61 -6.23 2.59 -1.22
N VAL A 62 -5.88 1.52 -1.94
CA VAL A 62 -5.97 1.47 -3.41
C VAL A 62 -7.43 1.60 -3.87
N ALA A 63 -8.34 0.84 -3.27
CA ALA A 63 -9.76 0.88 -3.62
C ALA A 63 -10.37 2.27 -3.35
N LYS A 64 -10.01 2.87 -2.22
CA LYS A 64 -10.42 4.23 -1.87
C LYS A 64 -9.90 5.24 -2.89
N TYR A 65 -8.63 5.14 -3.29
CA TYR A 65 -8.06 6.00 -4.32
C TYR A 65 -8.81 5.92 -5.65
N PHE A 66 -9.16 4.72 -6.13
CA PHE A 66 -9.95 4.55 -7.36
C PHE A 66 -11.37 5.11 -7.24
N ILE A 67 -12.02 4.92 -6.09
CA ILE A 67 -13.35 5.50 -5.84
C ILE A 67 -13.27 7.03 -5.83
N GLU A 68 -12.31 7.61 -5.12
CA GLU A 68 -12.16 9.06 -5.00
C GLU A 68 -11.77 9.72 -6.31
N GLU A 69 -10.80 9.16 -7.03
CA GLU A 69 -10.22 9.80 -8.22
C GLU A 69 -11.08 9.55 -9.47
N GLU A 70 -11.61 8.33 -9.65
CA GLU A 70 -12.32 7.99 -10.89
C GLU A 70 -13.84 7.93 -10.75
N VAL A 71 -14.36 7.50 -9.61
CA VAL A 71 -15.81 7.30 -9.44
C VAL A 71 -16.49 8.58 -8.95
N LEU A 72 -15.99 9.20 -7.88
CA LEU A 72 -16.65 10.31 -7.19
C LEU A 72 -16.28 11.68 -7.75
N ARG A 73 -15.11 11.81 -8.39
CA ARG A 73 -14.57 13.12 -8.73
C ARG A 73 -15.43 13.84 -9.79
N PRO A 74 -15.95 15.05 -9.49
CA PRO A 74 -16.65 15.86 -10.48
C PRO A 74 -15.71 16.24 -11.63
N LYS A 75 -16.26 16.52 -12.81
CA LYS A 75 -15.49 17.00 -13.97
C LYS A 75 -14.84 18.35 -13.65
N GLY A 76 -13.63 18.31 -13.11
CA GLY A 76 -12.77 19.45 -12.82
C GLY A 76 -11.32 18.95 -12.83
N LYS A 77 -10.40 19.73 -13.38
CA LYS A 77 -8.99 19.33 -13.46
C LYS A 77 -8.41 19.33 -12.04
N GLN A 78 -7.90 18.20 -11.58
CA GLN A 78 -7.00 18.16 -10.42
C GLN A 78 -5.92 19.21 -10.61
N SER A 79 -5.64 20.00 -9.57
CA SER A 79 -4.38 20.74 -9.61
C SER A 79 -3.24 19.72 -9.63
N ILE A 80 -2.17 19.99 -10.37
CA ILE A 80 -1.00 19.08 -10.40
C ILE A 80 -0.47 18.82 -8.97
N ALA A 81 -0.62 19.81 -8.08
CA ALA A 81 -0.31 19.68 -6.66
C ALA A 81 -1.14 18.62 -5.94
N GLU A 82 -2.46 18.62 -6.10
CA GLU A 82 -3.34 17.61 -5.51
C GLU A 82 -3.02 16.20 -6.01
N ALA A 83 -2.78 16.04 -7.32
CA ALA A 83 -2.47 14.75 -7.93
C ALA A 83 -1.21 14.14 -7.31
N ARG A 84 -0.18 14.97 -7.11
CA ARG A 84 1.08 14.55 -6.48
C ARG A 84 0.91 14.20 -5.02
N VAL A 85 0.12 14.94 -4.27
CA VAL A 85 -0.16 14.62 -2.85
C VAL A 85 -0.87 13.28 -2.76
N SER A 86 -1.87 13.05 -3.61
CA SER A 86 -2.61 11.77 -3.66
C SER A 86 -1.68 10.61 -4.03
N LEU A 87 -0.90 10.75 -5.09
CA LEU A 87 0.08 9.75 -5.51
C LEU A 87 1.15 9.48 -4.43
N THR A 88 1.64 10.53 -3.77
CA THR A 88 2.62 10.38 -2.70
C THR A 88 2.05 9.60 -1.52
N LYS A 89 0.80 9.88 -1.12
CA LYS A 89 0.12 9.12 -0.07
C LYS A 89 -0.03 7.66 -0.45
N PHE A 90 -0.51 7.39 -1.66
CA PHE A 90 -0.65 6.04 -2.21
C PHE A 90 0.68 5.28 -2.18
N MET A 91 1.74 5.88 -2.74
CA MET A 91 3.08 5.26 -2.75
C MET A 91 3.61 5.04 -1.33
N THR A 92 3.36 5.95 -0.40
CA THR A 92 3.78 5.81 1.00
C THR A 92 3.10 4.60 1.66
N THR A 93 1.79 4.41 1.47
CA THR A 93 1.09 3.21 1.97
C THR A 93 1.69 1.93 1.41
N VAL A 94 1.95 1.88 0.10
CA VAL A 94 2.57 0.69 -0.54
C VAL A 94 3.96 0.40 0.04
N ILE A 95 4.78 1.44 0.21
CA ILE A 95 6.12 1.31 0.81
C ILE A 95 6.05 0.75 2.24
N ILE A 96 5.13 1.28 3.07
CA ILE A 96 4.91 0.79 4.44
C ILE A 96 4.51 -0.68 4.42
N ALA A 97 3.62 -1.09 3.52
CA ALA A 97 3.21 -2.49 3.40
C ALA A 97 4.39 -3.41 3.05
N VAL A 98 5.24 -3.02 2.10
CA VAL A 98 6.44 -3.80 1.74
C VAL A 98 7.44 -3.87 2.90
N PHE A 99 7.62 -2.79 3.67
CA PHE A 99 8.45 -2.82 4.87
C PHE A 99 7.93 -3.81 5.90
N ILE A 100 6.63 -3.78 6.20
CA ILE A 100 6.06 -4.67 7.19
C ILE A 100 6.14 -6.12 6.71
N GLU A 101 5.86 -6.39 5.44
CA GLU A 101 5.99 -7.74 4.87
C GLU A 101 7.44 -8.26 4.96
N GLY A 102 8.42 -7.40 4.67
CA GLY A 102 9.83 -7.72 4.87
C GLY A 102 10.16 -8.00 6.34
N LEU A 103 9.68 -7.18 7.28
CA LEU A 103 9.93 -7.37 8.72
C LEU A 103 9.27 -8.64 9.26
N VAL A 104 8.00 -8.87 8.96
CA VAL A 104 7.26 -10.07 9.34
C VAL A 104 7.96 -11.30 8.75
N GLY A 105 8.34 -11.26 7.48
CA GLY A 105 9.08 -12.34 6.83
C GLY A 105 10.42 -12.64 7.51
N VAL A 106 11.16 -11.63 7.98
CA VAL A 106 12.38 -11.81 8.77
C VAL A 106 12.06 -12.54 10.08
N PHE A 107 11.02 -12.12 10.80
CA PHE A 107 10.65 -12.76 12.08
C PHE A 107 10.16 -14.20 11.93
N GLU A 108 9.40 -14.51 10.88
CA GLU A 108 8.92 -15.88 10.59
C GLU A 108 10.05 -16.87 10.24
N ARG A 109 11.16 -16.34 9.69
CA ARG A 109 12.30 -17.14 9.23
C ARG A 109 13.49 -17.06 10.18
N SER A 110 13.44 -16.15 11.15
CA SER A 110 14.44 -16.01 12.22
C SER A 110 14.44 -17.26 13.10
N GLY A 111 15.41 -18.15 12.89
CA GLY A 111 15.55 -19.43 13.59
C GLY A 111 15.41 -20.66 12.69
N LYS A 112 15.07 -20.48 11.40
CA LYS A 112 15.12 -21.51 10.36
C LYS A 112 16.51 -21.55 9.71
N ALA A 113 16.62 -22.01 8.46
CA ALA A 113 17.91 -22.03 7.78
C ALA A 113 18.40 -20.60 7.50
N PRO A 114 19.71 -20.30 7.59
CA PRO A 114 20.24 -18.95 7.35
C PRO A 114 19.86 -18.37 5.97
N GLY A 115 19.65 -19.23 4.96
CA GLY A 115 19.25 -18.81 3.61
C GLY A 115 17.82 -18.26 3.52
N ASP A 116 16.92 -18.62 4.44
CA ASP A 116 15.51 -18.24 4.36
C ASP A 116 15.30 -16.74 4.60
N ILE A 117 16.18 -16.10 5.38
CA ILE A 117 16.11 -14.66 5.72
C ILE A 117 16.45 -13.77 4.52
N LEU A 118 17.09 -14.30 3.47
CA LEU A 118 17.56 -13.50 2.34
C LEU A 118 16.43 -12.82 1.57
N TYR A 119 15.32 -13.52 1.31
CA TYR A 119 14.19 -12.93 0.59
C TYR A 119 13.52 -11.79 1.37
N PRO A 120 13.13 -11.97 2.65
CA PRO A 120 12.62 -10.86 3.47
C PRO A 120 13.61 -9.70 3.61
N ALA A 121 14.91 -9.97 3.77
CA ALA A 121 15.93 -8.93 3.82
C ALA A 121 16.02 -8.15 2.50
N ALA A 122 15.92 -8.83 1.35
CA ALA A 122 15.87 -8.18 0.05
C ALA A 122 14.64 -7.28 -0.11
N LEU A 123 13.47 -7.68 0.41
CA LEU A 123 12.28 -6.81 0.44
C LEU A 123 12.53 -5.51 1.21
N LEU A 124 13.24 -5.56 2.34
CA LEU A 124 13.61 -4.35 3.11
C LEU A 124 14.56 -3.43 2.34
N VAL A 125 15.48 -3.99 1.57
CA VAL A 125 16.36 -3.20 0.68
C VAL A 125 15.54 -2.56 -0.44
N VAL A 126 14.62 -3.30 -1.06
CA VAL A 126 13.71 -2.77 -2.09
C VAL A 126 12.84 -1.65 -1.52
N ALA A 127 12.24 -1.83 -0.35
CA ALA A 127 11.42 -0.82 0.31
C ALA A 127 12.22 0.46 0.60
N THR A 128 13.47 0.31 1.05
CA THR A 128 14.40 1.45 1.22
C THR A 128 14.67 2.15 -0.11
N GLY A 129 14.90 1.41 -1.18
CA GLY A 129 15.03 1.95 -2.54
C GLY A 129 13.79 2.71 -2.99
N MET A 130 12.59 2.21 -2.67
CA MET A 130 11.33 2.88 -2.97
C MET A 130 11.19 4.21 -2.21
N VAL A 131 11.61 4.28 -0.93
CA VAL A 131 11.66 5.55 -0.16
C VAL A 131 12.58 6.55 -0.84
N VAL A 132 13.79 6.12 -1.22
CA VAL A 132 14.76 7.00 -1.89
C VAL A 132 14.21 7.50 -3.23
N ALA A 133 13.63 6.60 -4.03
CA ALA A 133 13.01 6.96 -5.30
C ALA A 133 11.85 7.95 -5.13
N LEU A 134 11.00 7.74 -4.11
CA LEU A 134 9.91 8.65 -3.79
C LEU A 134 10.44 10.03 -3.35
N GLY A 135 11.51 10.07 -2.55
CA GLY A 135 12.17 11.32 -2.15
C GLY A 135 12.76 12.08 -3.34
N ILE A 136 13.39 11.37 -4.28
CA ILE A 136 13.89 11.96 -5.54
C ILE A 136 12.73 12.50 -6.38
N TYR A 137 11.66 11.71 -6.55
CA TYR A 137 10.46 12.12 -7.29
C TYR A 137 9.86 13.41 -6.72
N GLN A 138 9.70 13.49 -5.39
CA GLN A 138 9.18 14.69 -4.73
C GLN A 138 10.06 15.92 -4.99
N LYS A 139 11.38 15.77 -4.86
CA LYS A 139 12.33 16.87 -5.11
C LYS A 139 12.24 17.39 -6.55
N LEU A 140 12.24 16.49 -7.53
CA LEU A 140 12.15 16.85 -8.95
C LEU A 140 10.80 17.49 -9.29
N SER A 141 9.72 16.96 -8.72
CA SER A 141 8.37 17.44 -9.02
C SER A 141 8.06 18.83 -8.44
N ILE A 142 8.60 19.14 -7.25
CA ILE A 142 8.52 20.49 -6.66
C ILE A 142 9.38 21.48 -7.48
N GLY A 143 10.56 21.06 -7.94
CA GLY A 143 11.44 21.89 -8.76
C GLY A 143 10.75 22.36 -10.06
N ALA A 144 10.15 21.44 -10.79
CA ALA A 144 9.45 21.75 -12.05
C ALA A 144 8.26 22.74 -11.88
N GLU A 145 7.59 22.72 -10.74
CA GLU A 145 6.47 23.62 -10.48
C GLU A 145 6.92 25.05 -10.12
N ARG A 146 8.02 25.17 -9.37
CA ARG A 146 8.62 26.49 -9.05
C ARG A 146 9.07 27.19 -10.32
N GLU A 147 9.74 26.48 -11.21
CA GLU A 147 10.22 27.01 -12.49
C GLU A 147 9.05 27.45 -13.40
N LYS A 148 7.95 26.70 -13.40
CA LYS A 148 6.74 27.08 -14.15
C LYS A 148 6.10 28.36 -13.58
N LYS A 149 5.94 28.45 -12.25
CA LYS A 149 5.41 29.66 -11.61
C LYS A 149 6.27 30.89 -11.87
N GLU A 150 7.59 30.74 -11.87
CA GLU A 150 8.52 31.83 -12.16
C GLU A 150 8.38 32.31 -13.62
N LYS A 151 8.29 31.40 -14.59
CA LYS A 151 8.01 31.75 -16.00
C LYS A 151 6.67 32.47 -16.18
N ASP A 152 5.62 32.03 -15.49
CA ASP A 152 4.28 32.64 -15.56
C ASP A 152 4.23 34.05 -14.91
N MET A 153 5.22 34.43 -14.09
CA MET A 153 5.31 35.77 -13.46
C MET A 153 6.17 36.77 -14.26
N ILE A 154 7.03 36.29 -15.16
CA ILE A 154 7.97 37.12 -15.92
C ILE A 154 7.51 37.34 -17.38
N GLY A 155 6.56 36.53 -17.86
CA GLY A 155 5.92 36.67 -19.19
C GLY A 155 4.57 37.36 -19.13
#